data_AF-A0A3M2V9L4-F1
#
_entry.id   AF-A0A3M2V9L4-F1
#
_cell.length_a   1.000
_cell.length_b   1.000
_cell.length_c   1.000
_cell.angle_alpha   90.00
_cell.angle_beta   90.00
_cell.angle_gamma   90.00
#
_symmetry.space_group_name_H-M   'P 1'
#
loop_
_entity.id
_entity.type
_entity.pdbx_description
1 polymer ?
#
loop_
_entity_poly.entity_id
_entity_poly.type
_entity_poly.pdbx_seq_one_letter_code
_entity_poly.pdbx_strand_id
1 'polypeptide(L)' 'TEKPKVQVGEFASLKVVEVNSIGVFLDWGLPKDLLLPYSEEKRTLQAGEYCVVHVYLDKHTRRIT' A
#
# COMPACT_ATOMS: atom_id res chain seq x y z
N THR A 1 -16.36 13.55 -0.27
CA THR A 1 -15.10 13.74 0.49
C THR A 1 -14.40 12.41 0.52
N GLU A 2 -13.23 12.32 -0.10
CA GLU A 2 -12.44 11.10 -0.06
C GLU A 2 -11.88 10.92 1.34
N LYS A 3 -11.98 9.70 1.89
CA LYS A 3 -11.50 9.38 3.23
C LYS A 3 -10.52 8.22 3.09
N PRO A 4 -9.27 8.38 3.56
CA PRO A 4 -8.33 7.27 3.55
C PRO A 4 -8.86 6.16 4.45
N LYS A 5 -8.62 4.91 4.06
CA LYS A 5 -8.97 3.71 4.83
C LYS A 5 -8.00 3.48 6.00
N VAL A 6 -6.85 4.16 6.01
CA VAL A 6 -5.76 3.98 6.98
C VAL A 6 -4.92 5.25 7.07
N GLN A 7 -4.37 5.55 8.25
CA GLN A 7 -3.43 6.64 8.48
C GLN A 7 -2.01 6.13 8.77
N VAL A 8 -1.04 7.04 8.67
CA VAL A 8 0.35 6.76 9.05
C VAL A 8 0.42 6.30 10.50
N GLY A 9 1.08 5.18 10.74
CA GLY A 9 1.19 4.51 12.03
C GLY A 9 0.17 3.39 12.25
N GLU A 10 -0.84 3.25 11.38
CA GLU A 10 -1.90 2.26 11.52
C GLU A 10 -1.71 1.03 10.63
N PHE A 11 -2.39 -0.04 11.00
CA PHE A 11 -2.50 -1.25 10.19
C PHE A 11 -3.84 -1.29 9.47
N ALA A 12 -3.84 -1.75 8.22
CA ALA A 12 -5.08 -1.99 7.49
C ALA A 12 -4.94 -3.17 6.53
N SER A 13 -6.07 -3.84 6.28
CA SER A 13 -6.21 -4.80 5.19
C SER A 13 -6.62 -4.03 3.93
N LEU A 14 -5.70 -3.92 2.98
CA LEU A 14 -5.91 -3.21 1.72
C LEU A 14 -5.98 -4.20 0.55
N LYS A 15 -6.75 -3.83 -0.47
CA LYS A 15 -6.89 -4.62 -1.69
C LYS A 15 -5.77 -4.26 -2.67
N VAL A 16 -5.14 -5.27 -3.25
CA VAL A 16 -4.21 -5.10 -4.36
C VAL A 16 -4.98 -4.72 -5.61
N VAL A 17 -4.72 -3.53 -6.14
CA VAL A 17 -5.33 -3.05 -7.39
C VAL A 17 -4.47 -3.37 -8.61
N GLU A 18 -3.15 -3.32 -8.47
CA GLU A 18 -2.21 -3.55 -9.57
C GLU A 18 -0.90 -4.14 -9.05
N VAL A 19 -0.29 -5.01 -9.86
CA VAL A 19 1.07 -5.50 -9.66
C VAL A 19 1.82 -5.26 -10.97
N ASN A 20 2.92 -4.51 -10.91
CA ASN A 20 3.75 -4.20 -12.08
C ASN A 20 5.23 -4.16 -11.70
N SER A 21 6.12 -3.89 -12.65
CA SER A 21 7.58 -3.91 -12.41
C SER A 21 8.09 -2.93 -11.35
N ILE A 22 7.29 -1.95 -10.93
CA ILE A 22 7.63 -0.98 -9.86
C ILE A 22 7.31 -1.56 -8.49
N GLY A 23 6.21 -2.29 -8.34
CA GLY A 23 5.75 -2.83 -7.06
C GLY A 23 4.27 -3.22 -7.07
N VAL A 24 3.72 -3.34 -5.87
CA VAL A 24 2.31 -3.69 -5.62
C VAL A 24 1.56 -2.43 -5.21
N PHE A 25 0.45 -2.14 -5.87
CA PHE A 25 -0.39 -0.97 -5.59
C PHE A 25 -1.65 -1.37 -4.82
N LEU A 26 -1.96 -0.62 -3.76
CA LEU A 26 -3.01 -0.93 -2.80
C LEU A 26 -4.06 0.19 -2.73
N ASP A 27 -5.34 -0.20 -2.78
CA ASP A 27 -6.46 0.73 -2.63
C ASP A 27 -6.71 1.06 -1.16
N TRP A 28 -6.19 2.22 -0.77
CA TRP A 28 -6.41 2.88 0.52
C TRP A 28 -7.48 3.97 0.52
N GLY A 29 -8.34 4.06 -0.51
CA GLY A 29 -9.50 4.98 -0.52
C GLY A 29 -9.21 6.44 -0.90
N LEU A 30 -8.04 6.71 -1.49
CA LEU A 30 -7.67 8.00 -2.07
C LEU A 30 -7.44 7.85 -3.59
N PRO A 31 -7.44 8.95 -4.38
CA PRO A 31 -7.28 8.90 -5.84
C PRO A 31 -5.99 8.22 -6.33
N LYS A 32 -4.96 8.24 -5.49
CA LYS A 32 -3.64 7.69 -5.79
C LYS A 32 -3.43 6.47 -4.93
N ASP A 33 -3.08 5.33 -5.50
CA ASP A 33 -2.86 4.10 -4.75
C ASP A 33 -1.59 4.14 -3.90
N LEU A 34 -1.60 3.37 -2.82
CA LEU A 34 -0.45 3.19 -1.93
C LEU A 34 0.52 2.18 -2.55
N LEU A 35 1.80 2.52 -2.63
CA LEU A 35 2.83 1.63 -3.16
C LEU A 35 3.42 0.77 -2.03
N LEU A 36 3.36 -0.55 -2.20
CA LEU A 36 4.13 -1.53 -1.46
C LEU A 36 5.34 -1.98 -2.31
N PRO A 37 6.57 -1.56 -1.94
CA PRO A 37 7.79 -1.98 -2.61
C PRO A 37 8.04 -3.48 -2.48
N TYR A 38 8.61 -4.10 -3.50
CA TYR A 38 9.00 -5.52 -3.45
C TYR A 38 10.02 -5.85 -2.35
N SER A 39 10.81 -4.87 -1.89
CA SER A 39 11.71 -5.03 -0.76
C SER A 39 10.98 -5.28 0.58
N GLU A 40 9.71 -4.91 0.67
CA GLU A 40 8.87 -5.04 1.87
C GLU A 40 7.78 -6.12 1.70
N GLU A 41 7.67 -6.69 0.51
CA GLU A 41 6.77 -7.78 0.22
C GLU A 41 7.24 -9.07 0.90
N LYS A 42 6.43 -9.62 1.81
CA LYS A 42 6.74 -10.88 2.50
C LYS A 42 6.38 -12.13 1.71
N ARG A 43 5.47 -12.01 0.75
CA ARG A 43 4.98 -13.09 -0.13
C ARG A 43 4.48 -12.46 -1.41
N THR A 44 4.57 -13.17 -2.53
CA THR A 44 4.02 -12.72 -3.81
C THR A 44 2.52 -12.46 -3.69
N LEU A 45 2.11 -11.24 -4.03
CA LEU A 45 0.71 -10.81 -4.09
C LEU A 45 0.21 -10.76 -5.53
N GLN A 46 -1.09 -10.99 -5.70
CA GLN A 46 -1.79 -10.87 -6.98
C GLN A 46 -2.87 -9.80 -6.95
N ALA A 47 -3.18 -9.20 -8.09
CA ALA A 47 -4.27 -8.24 -8.22
C ALA A 47 -5.60 -8.87 -7.76
N GLY A 48 -6.34 -8.14 -6.92
CA GLY A 48 -7.57 -8.60 -6.30
C GLY A 48 -7.41 -9.22 -4.91
N GLU A 49 -6.20 -9.61 -4.50
CA GLU A 49 -5.94 -10.12 -3.15
C GLU A 49 -5.99 -9.01 -2.10
N TYR A 50 -6.09 -9.41 -0.83
CA TYR A 50 -5.98 -8.51 0.31
C TYR A 50 -4.70 -8.82 1.09
N CYS A 51 -4.02 -7.78 1.55
CA CYS A 51 -2.87 -7.89 2.44
C CYS A 51 -2.98 -6.92 3.60
N VAL A 52 -2.49 -7.33 4.76
CA VAL A 52 -2.36 -6.46 5.94
C VAL A 52 -1.04 -5.70 5.82
N VAL A 53 -1.13 -4.38 5.78
CA VAL A 53 0.03 -3.48 5.73
C VAL A 53 0.08 -2.59 6.96
N HIS A 54 1.29 -2.15 7.30
CA HIS A 54 1.53 -1.07 8.25
C HIS A 54 1.92 0.15 7.45
N VAL A 55 1.13 1.22 7.51
CA VAL A 55 1.42 2.42 6.72
C VAL A 55 2.35 3.32 7.50
N TYR A 56 3.48 3.69 6.92
CA TYR A 56 4.44 4.58 7.55
C TYR A 56 5.01 5.62 6.56
N LEU A 57 5.57 6.69 7.12
CA LEU A 57 6.31 7.68 6.34
C LEU A 57 7.77 7.23 6.27
N ASP A 58 8.23 6.86 5.09
CA ASP A 58 9.65 6.62 4.84
C ASP A 58 10.41 7.93 5.00
N LYS A 59 11.29 7.97 6.00
CA LYS A 59 12.08 9.15 6.37
C LYS A 59 13.14 9.49 5.32
N HIS A 60 13.55 8.53 4.49
CA HIS A 60 14.57 8.73 3.46
C HIS A 60 13.97 9.33 2.19
N THR A 61 12.82 8.83 1.74
CA THR A 61 12.18 9.28 0.49
C THR A 61 11.07 10.31 0.69
N ARG A 62 10.61 10.50 1.94
CA ARG A 62 9.43 11.29 2.31
C ARG A 62 8.14 10.79 1.64
N ARG A 63 8.07 9.49 1.32
CA ARG A 63 6.90 8.83 0.75
C ARG A 63 6.13 8.05 1.81
N ILE A 64 4.83 7.88 1.58
CA ILE A 64 3.98 7.00 2.39
C ILE A 64 4.03 5.61 1.73
N THR A 65 4.37 4.60 2.52
CA THR A 65 4.54 3.19 2.11
C THR A 65 3.90 2.28 3.14
#